data_AF-A0A0Q5E3G9-F1
#
_entry.id   AF-A0A0Q5E3G9-F1
#
_cell.length_a   1.000
_cell.length_b   1.000
_cell.length_c   1.000
_cell.angle_alpha   90.00
_cell.angle_beta   90.00
_cell.angle_gamma   90.00
#
_symmetry.space_group_name_H-M   'P 1'
#
loop_
_entity.id
_entity.type
_entity.pdbx_description
1 polymer ?
#
loop_
_entity_poly.entity_id
_entity_poly.type
_entity_poly.pdbx_seq_one_letter_code
_entity_poly.pdbx_strand_id
1 'polypeptide(L)'
;MTSLAARLLALAIRFTGRRRDLAEADRDPEAAVARRPRPARPTPAMRRTLAVTWETRDGFEVYTLAPRTGARAPRTGARAPRTGGPSPGARAGRVIYLHGGAYTSPITRIHWRFIARLVSATGLTVTVPLYPLTPEHACA
;
A
#
# COMPACT_ATOMS: atom_id res chain seq x y z
N MET A 1 10.38 -1.48 22.04
CA MET A 1 10.62 -0.03 22.23
C MET A 1 10.38 0.69 20.91
N THR A 2 9.51 1.70 20.86
CA THR A 2 9.28 2.52 19.65
C THR A 2 10.52 3.35 19.33
N SER A 3 10.94 3.38 18.06
CA SER A 3 12.13 4.16 17.66
C SER A 3 11.95 5.66 17.89
N LEU A 4 13.07 6.37 18.08
CA LEU A 4 13.07 7.84 18.23
C LEU A 4 12.38 8.53 17.04
N ALA A 5 12.61 8.00 15.83
CA ALA A 5 11.95 8.47 14.61
C ALA A 5 10.41 8.32 14.68
N ALA A 6 9.89 7.23 15.24
CA ALA A 6 8.45 7.04 15.42
C ALA A 6 7.87 8.05 16.43
N ARG A 7 8.61 8.36 17.50
CA ARG A 7 8.21 9.38 18.50
C ARG A 7 8.19 10.78 17.89
N LEU A 8 9.21 11.14 17.10
CA LEU A 8 9.25 12.42 16.38
C LEU A 8 8.13 12.53 15.35
N LEU A 9 7.85 11.45 14.62
CA LEU A 9 6.71 11.41 13.69
C LEU A 9 5.37 11.59 14.41
N ALA A 10 5.18 10.92 15.55
CA ALA A 10 3.96 11.07 16.34
C ALA A 10 3.77 12.52 16.83
N LEU A 11 4.85 13.18 17.28
CA LEU A 11 4.84 14.59 17.64
C LEU A 11 4.48 15.46 16.43
N ALA A 12 5.13 15.25 15.28
CA ALA A 12 4.83 16.00 14.07
C ALA A 12 3.37 15.84 13.63
N ILE A 13 2.80 14.63 13.69
CA ILE A 13 1.37 14.41 13.38
C ILE A 13 0.47 15.19 14.35
N ARG A 14 0.83 15.26 15.64
CA ARG A 14 0.06 16.01 16.64
C ARG A 14 0.09 17.52 16.39
N PHE A 15 1.23 18.06 15.98
CA PHE A 15 1.41 19.50 15.76
C PHE A 15 0.99 20.00 14.38
N THR A 16 0.96 19.12 13.37
CA THR A 16 0.59 19.51 11.99
C THR A 16 -0.92 19.72 11.79
N GLY A 17 -1.75 19.56 12.82
CA GLY A 17 -3.20 19.75 12.72
C GLY A 17 -3.92 18.72 11.84
N ARG A 18 -3.19 17.76 11.26
CA ARG A 18 -3.65 16.78 10.27
C ARG A 18 -4.73 15.80 10.78
N ARG A 19 -5.02 15.85 12.09
CA ARG A 19 -6.10 15.12 12.74
C ARG A 19 -7.37 15.95 12.94
N ARG A 20 -7.29 17.28 12.85
CA ARG A 20 -8.45 18.17 13.03
C ARG A 20 -9.50 17.90 11.98
N ASP A 21 -9.08 17.71 10.73
CA ASP A 21 -9.94 17.32 9.61
C ASP A 21 -10.67 15.99 9.87
N LEU A 22 -10.11 15.09 10.69
CA LEU A 22 -10.71 13.80 11.05
C LEU A 22 -11.68 13.89 12.24
N ALA A 23 -11.63 14.98 13.02
CA ALA A 23 -12.40 15.17 14.25
C ALA A 23 -13.69 15.98 14.02
N GLU A 24 -13.83 16.62 12.86
CA GLU A 24 -15.00 17.40 12.49
C GLU A 24 -16.08 16.49 11.89
N ALA A 25 -17.24 16.44 12.55
CA ALA A 25 -18.33 15.53 12.21
C ALA A 25 -19.12 15.99 10.96
N ASP A 26 -19.10 17.28 10.65
CA ASP A 26 -19.97 17.89 9.63
C ASP A 26 -19.15 18.39 8.44
N ARG A 27 -18.39 17.47 7.84
CA ARG A 27 -17.57 17.79 6.67
C ARG A 27 -18.45 17.81 5.42
N ASP A 28 -18.45 18.94 4.71
CA ASP A 28 -19.03 19.04 3.37
C ASP A 28 -18.40 17.97 2.44
N PRO A 29 -19.19 16.97 1.99
CA PRO A 29 -18.70 15.91 1.13
C PRO A 29 -18.14 16.43 -0.19
N GLU A 30 -18.72 17.48 -0.76
CA GLU A 30 -18.30 18.03 -2.05
C GLU A 30 -16.94 18.72 -1.95
N ALA A 31 -16.75 19.59 -0.95
CA ALA A 31 -15.46 20.20 -0.67
C ALA A 31 -14.37 19.16 -0.35
N ALA A 32 -14.72 18.08 0.36
CA ALA A 32 -13.80 16.99 0.67
C ALA A 32 -13.35 16.24 -0.59
N VAL A 33 -14.26 15.99 -1.53
CA VAL A 33 -13.97 15.38 -2.83
C VAL A 33 -13.11 16.29 -3.70
N ALA A 34 -13.47 17.58 -3.80
CA ALA A 34 -12.76 18.55 -4.63
C ALA A 34 -11.28 18.71 -4.23
N ARG A 35 -10.96 18.52 -2.94
CA ARG A 35 -9.60 18.59 -2.40
C ARG A 35 -8.86 17.26 -2.43
N ARG A 36 -9.50 16.18 -2.89
CA ARG A 36 -8.92 14.84 -2.85
C ARG A 36 -7.67 14.77 -3.75
N PRO A 37 -6.52 14.32 -3.24
CA PRO A 37 -5.36 14.10 -4.09
C PRO A 37 -5.62 12.97 -5.07
N ARG A 38 -4.96 12.98 -6.22
CA ARG A 38 -5.00 11.80 -7.12
C ARG A 38 -4.42 10.57 -6.42
N PRO A 39 -4.93 9.36 -6.70
CA PRO A 39 -4.40 8.15 -6.10
C PRO A 39 -2.92 7.98 -6.47
N ALA A 40 -2.09 7.66 -5.47
CA ALA A 40 -0.69 7.40 -5.71
C ALA A 40 -0.52 6.17 -6.60
N ARG A 41 0.62 6.09 -7.29
CA ARG A 41 0.99 4.97 -8.17
C ARG A 41 2.30 4.32 -7.68
N PRO A 42 2.58 3.05 -8.03
CA PRO A 42 3.87 2.42 -7.75
C PRO A 42 5.03 3.28 -8.29
N THR A 43 6.05 3.51 -7.46
CA THR A 43 7.18 4.36 -7.85
C THR A 43 8.07 3.66 -8.88
N PRO A 44 8.86 4.42 -9.67
CA PRO A 44 9.84 3.82 -10.59
C PRO A 44 10.81 2.86 -9.89
N ALA A 45 11.20 3.16 -8.65
CA ALA A 45 12.05 2.27 -7.84
C ALA A 45 11.38 0.91 -7.58
N MET A 46 10.08 0.89 -7.25
CA MET A 46 9.32 -0.35 -7.09
C MET A 46 9.24 -1.15 -8.39
N ARG A 47 9.05 -0.48 -9.53
CA ARG A 47 9.03 -1.12 -10.86
C ARG A 47 10.37 -1.68 -11.29
N ARG A 48 11.48 -1.30 -10.65
CA ARG A 48 12.81 -1.89 -10.87
C ARG A 48 13.01 -3.17 -10.05
N THR A 49 12.48 -3.24 -8.84
CA THR A 49 12.70 -4.37 -7.93
C THR A 49 11.60 -5.43 -7.96
N LEU A 50 10.38 -5.06 -8.35
CA LEU A 50 9.21 -5.93 -8.40
C LEU A 50 8.66 -6.03 -9.83
N ALA A 51 8.01 -7.15 -10.14
CA ALA A 51 7.20 -7.28 -11.34
C ALA A 51 5.88 -6.57 -11.05
N VAL A 52 5.68 -5.40 -11.65
CA VAL A 52 4.50 -4.56 -11.45
C VAL A 52 3.74 -4.45 -12.76
N THR A 53 2.55 -5.03 -12.81
CA THR A 53 1.59 -4.87 -13.91
C THR A 53 0.34 -4.19 -13.40
N TRP A 54 -0.48 -3.68 -14.32
CA TRP A 54 -1.78 -3.15 -14.00
C TRP A 54 -2.70 -3.36 -15.20
N GLU A 55 -3.99 -3.43 -14.92
CA GLU A 55 -5.06 -3.50 -15.90
C GLU A 55 -6.26 -2.71 -15.39
N THR A 56 -7.22 -2.45 -16.27
CA THR A 56 -8.51 -1.87 -15.90
C THR A 56 -9.53 -2.99 -15.80
N ARG A 57 -10.25 -3.08 -14.68
CA ARG A 57 -11.38 -3.99 -14.45
C ARG A 57 -12.57 -3.16 -14.00
N ASP A 58 -13.68 -3.26 -14.73
CA ASP A 58 -14.92 -2.49 -14.47
C ASP A 58 -14.69 -0.98 -14.35
N GLY A 59 -13.75 -0.44 -15.13
CA GLY A 59 -13.37 0.99 -15.09
C GLY A 59 -12.37 1.37 -14.00
N PHE A 60 -11.94 0.45 -13.14
CA PHE A 60 -11.00 0.69 -12.04
C PHE A 60 -9.64 0.05 -12.29
N GLU A 61 -8.58 0.76 -11.92
CA GLU A 61 -7.22 0.23 -12.02
C GLU A 61 -6.98 -0.86 -10.98
N VAL A 62 -6.48 -2.01 -11.41
CA VAL A 62 -6.06 -3.11 -10.55
C VAL A 62 -4.58 -3.37 -10.80
N TYR A 63 -3.76 -3.15 -9.76
CA TYR A 63 -2.33 -3.41 -9.82
C TYR A 63 -2.02 -4.83 -9.35
N THR A 64 -1.06 -5.47 -10.00
CA THR A 64 -0.46 -6.73 -9.54
C THR A 64 1.02 -6.52 -9.29
N LEU A 65 1.47 -6.85 -8.08
CA LEU A 65 2.88 -6.78 -7.68
C LEU A 65 3.35 -8.18 -7.28
N ALA A 66 4.37 -8.67 -7.97
CA ALA A 66 4.98 -9.96 -7.71
C ALA A 66 6.50 -9.82 -7.50
N PRO A 67 7.15 -10.77 -6.80
CA PRO A 67 8.61 -10.83 -6.80
C PRO A 67 9.13 -11.00 -8.23
N ARG A 68 10.20 -10.31 -8.60
CA ARG A 68 10.90 -10.64 -9.85
C ARG A 68 11.65 -11.95 -9.66
N THR A 69 11.45 -12.91 -10.56
CA THR A 69 12.24 -14.14 -10.62
C THR A 69 13.73 -13.75 -10.71
N GLY A 70 14.54 -14.19 -9.75
CA GLY A 70 15.96 -13.83 -9.64
C GLY A 70 16.30 -12.58 -8.80
N ALA A 71 15.30 -11.80 -8.35
CA ALA A 71 15.55 -10.71 -7.40
C ALA A 71 15.86 -11.30 -6.02
N ARG A 72 17.10 -11.12 -5.56
CA ARG A 72 17.54 -11.51 -4.22
C ARG A 72 16.66 -10.83 -3.17
N ALA A 73 16.06 -11.60 -2.27
CA ALA A 73 15.31 -11.08 -1.14
C ALA A 73 16.14 -10.01 -0.40
N PRO A 74 15.57 -8.83 -0.06
CA PRO A 74 16.31 -7.81 0.68
C PRO A 74 16.86 -8.40 1.96
N ARG A 75 18.17 -8.20 2.20
CA ARG A 75 18.82 -8.56 3.47
C ARG A 75 18.38 -7.57 4.55
N THR A 76 17.15 -7.69 5.04
CA THR A 76 16.83 -7.11 6.35
C THR A 76 17.55 -7.93 7.41
N GLY A 77 18.26 -7.27 8.33
CA GLY A 77 19.25 -7.82 9.26
C GLY A 77 18.77 -8.86 10.30
N ALA A 78 17.73 -9.64 10.02
CA ALA A 78 17.42 -10.86 10.73
C ALA A 78 17.85 -12.05 9.85
N ARG A 79 18.95 -12.71 10.22
CA ARG A 79 19.45 -13.91 9.57
C ARG A 79 18.40 -15.02 9.70
N ALA A 80 17.63 -15.27 8.65
CA ALA A 80 16.84 -16.50 8.56
C ALA A 80 17.79 -17.72 8.55
N PRO A 81 17.43 -18.85 9.19
CA PRO A 81 18.27 -20.04 9.21
C PRO A 81 18.52 -20.53 7.79
N ARG A 82 19.79 -20.79 7.44
CA ARG A 82 20.17 -21.46 6.20
C ARG A 82 20.04 -22.96 6.42
N THR A 83 18.83 -23.51 6.23
CA THR A 83 18.66 -24.92 5.89
C THR A 83 18.39 -25.01 4.38
N GLY A 84 19.23 -25.77 3.68
CA GLY A 84 19.15 -26.01 2.25
C GLY A 84 17.96 -26.89 1.88
N GLY A 85 16.75 -26.34 1.99
CA GLY A 85 15.53 -26.88 1.40
C GLY A 85 15.26 -26.32 0.00
N PRO A 86 14.38 -26.95 -0.79
CA PRO A 86 14.30 -26.76 -2.24
C PRO A 86 14.11 -25.29 -2.68
N SER A 87 14.78 -24.93 -3.78
CA SER A 87 14.49 -23.73 -4.59
C SER A 87 13.04 -23.74 -5.09
N PRO A 88 12.45 -22.56 -5.36
CA PRO A 88 11.16 -22.17 -4.85
C PRO A 88 10.01 -22.79 -5.65
N GLY A 89 9.29 -23.73 -5.04
CA GLY A 89 7.86 -23.84 -5.30
C GLY A 89 7.24 -22.49 -4.95
N ALA A 90 6.49 -21.89 -5.88
CA ALA A 90 5.72 -20.68 -5.62
C ALA A 90 4.99 -20.87 -4.29
N ARG A 91 5.30 -20.02 -3.29
CA ARG A 91 4.57 -20.06 -2.02
C ARG A 91 3.08 -20.00 -2.36
N ALA A 92 2.34 -21.04 -2.00
CA ALA A 92 0.94 -21.17 -2.38
C ALA A 92 0.15 -20.07 -1.66
N GLY A 93 -0.34 -19.09 -2.43
CA GLY A 93 -1.14 -17.99 -1.90
C GLY A 93 -1.07 -16.74 -2.75
N ARG A 94 -2.14 -15.95 -2.72
CA ARG A 94 -2.20 -14.58 -3.26
C ARG A 94 -2.80 -13.69 -2.19
N VAL A 95 -2.45 -12.41 -2.23
CA VAL A 95 -2.99 -11.40 -1.31
C VAL A 95 -3.79 -10.39 -2.10
N ILE A 96 -5.00 -10.08 -1.66
CA ILE A 96 -5.71 -8.88 -2.09
C ILE A 96 -5.50 -7.82 -1.02
N TYR A 97 -4.98 -6.66 -1.41
CA TYR A 97 -4.73 -5.54 -0.49
C TYR A 97 -5.70 -4.40 -0.75
N LEU A 98 -6.60 -4.18 0.19
CA LEU A 98 -7.48 -3.02 0.22
C LEU A 98 -6.81 -1.92 1.06
N HIS A 99 -6.62 -0.74 0.46
CA HIS A 99 -5.98 0.36 1.16
C HIS A 99 -6.88 0.95 2.25
N GLY A 100 -6.27 1.54 3.28
CA GLY A 100 -7.01 2.33 4.26
C GLY A 100 -7.48 3.66 3.66
N GLY A 101 -8.24 4.41 4.45
CA GLY A 101 -8.78 5.71 4.03
C GLY A 101 -10.29 5.85 4.17
N ALA A 102 -10.94 4.99 4.96
CA ALA A 102 -12.37 5.05 5.27
C ALA A 102 -13.26 5.17 4.01
N TYR A 103 -12.88 4.48 2.92
CA TYR A 103 -13.54 4.53 1.61
C TYR A 103 -13.64 5.93 0.96
N THR A 104 -13.01 6.94 1.55
CA THR A 104 -13.09 8.35 1.13
C THR A 104 -11.72 8.94 0.80
N SER A 105 -10.63 8.21 1.04
CA SER A 105 -9.27 8.66 0.71
C SER A 105 -8.60 7.65 -0.20
N PRO A 106 -7.93 8.11 -1.27
CA PRO A 106 -7.28 7.20 -2.21
C PRO A 106 -5.98 6.63 -1.65
N ILE A 107 -5.49 5.57 -2.29
CA ILE A 107 -4.22 4.95 -1.94
C ILE A 107 -3.07 5.98 -1.92
N THR A 108 -2.16 5.85 -0.95
CA THR A 108 -1.05 6.78 -0.74
C THR A 108 0.30 6.12 -1.02
N ARG A 109 1.36 6.93 -1.10
CA ARG A 109 2.75 6.43 -1.22
C ARG A 109 3.16 5.53 -0.05
N ILE A 110 2.58 5.74 1.14
CA ILE A 110 2.88 4.91 2.32
C ILE A 110 2.30 3.51 2.14
N HIS A 111 1.08 3.39 1.63
CA HIS A 111 0.48 2.10 1.28
C HIS A 111 1.33 1.36 0.25
N TRP A 112 1.78 2.03 -0.82
CA TRP A 112 2.67 1.42 -1.82
C TRP A 112 3.99 0.91 -1.25
N ARG A 113 4.62 1.68 -0.35
CA ARG A 113 5.84 1.23 0.35
C ARG A 113 5.60 0.00 1.22
N PHE A 114 4.45 -0.07 1.88
CA PHE A 114 4.06 -1.22 2.67
C PHE A 114 3.85 -2.45 1.77
N ILE A 115 3.08 -2.32 0.68
CA ILE A 115 2.84 -3.40 -0.29
C ILE A 115 4.17 -3.92 -0.85
N ALA A 116 5.11 -3.04 -1.21
CA ALA A 116 6.42 -3.46 -1.72
C ALA A 116 7.21 -4.31 -0.71
N ARG A 117 7.15 -3.92 0.58
CA ARG A 117 7.76 -4.69 1.67
C ARG A 117 7.05 -6.02 1.89
N LEU A 118 5.72 -6.04 1.78
CA LEU A 118 4.92 -7.26 1.90
C LEU A 118 5.33 -8.28 0.84
N VAL A 119 5.38 -7.88 -0.44
CA VAL A 119 5.85 -8.74 -1.55
C VAL A 119 7.26 -9.24 -1.29
N SER A 120 8.18 -8.34 -0.89
CA SER A 120 9.59 -8.68 -0.67
C SER A 120 9.81 -9.64 0.51
N ALA A 121 9.02 -9.51 1.58
CA ALA A 121 9.15 -10.34 2.78
C ALA A 121 8.46 -11.70 2.63
N THR A 122 7.34 -11.73 1.90
CA THR A 122 6.50 -12.93 1.81
C THR A 122 6.77 -13.73 0.54
N GLY A 123 7.30 -13.12 -0.51
CA GLY A 123 7.40 -13.75 -1.83
C GLY A 123 6.05 -13.97 -2.51
N LEU A 124 4.95 -13.43 -1.97
CA LEU A 124 3.61 -13.59 -2.51
C LEU A 124 3.30 -12.51 -3.55
N THR A 125 2.45 -12.86 -4.51
CA THR A 125 1.82 -11.90 -5.42
C THR A 125 0.70 -11.15 -4.70
N VAL A 126 0.71 -9.83 -4.80
CA VAL A 126 -0.28 -8.94 -4.20
C VAL A 126 -1.07 -8.23 -5.31
N THR A 127 -2.39 -8.37 -5.27
CA THR A 127 -3.35 -7.66 -6.11
C THR A 127 -3.91 -6.46 -5.33
N VAL A 128 -3.90 -5.29 -5.94
CA VAL A 128 -4.24 -4.00 -5.31
C VAL A 128 -5.27 -3.28 -6.19
N PRO A 129 -6.56 -3.50 -5.96
CA PRO A 129 -7.61 -2.75 -6.65
C PRO A 129 -7.63 -1.31 -6.12
N LEU A 130 -7.66 -0.35 -7.03
CA LEU A 130 -7.98 1.05 -6.72
C LEU A 130 -9.50 1.19 -6.76
N TYR A 131 -10.11 0.69 -5.69
CA TYR A 131 -11.55 0.56 -5.58
C TYR A 131 -12.27 1.92 -5.63
N PRO A 132 -13.53 1.94 -6.09
CA PRO A 132 -14.37 3.14 -6.11
C PRO A 132 -14.50 3.77 -4.73
N LEU A 133 -14.48 5.09 -4.68
CA LEU A 133 -14.55 5.82 -3.42
C LEU A 133 -15.90 6.54 -3.29
N THR A 134 -16.30 6.76 -2.04
CA THR A 134 -17.44 7.60 -1.68
C THR A 134 -17.03 9.07 -1.77
N PRO A 135 -17.98 9.97 -2.12
CA PRO A 135 -19.39 9.75 -2.42
C PRO A 135 -19.69 9.41 -3.88
N GLU A 136 -18.70 9.39 -4.76
CA GLU A 136 -18.90 9.16 -6.19
C GLU A 136 -19.50 7.77 -6.48
N HIS A 137 -19.29 6.82 -5.56
CA HIS A 137 -19.84 5.48 -5.62
C HIS A 137 -20.40 5.06 -4.25
N ALA A 138 -21.47 4.28 -4.29
CA ALA A 138 -22.10 3.63 -3.14
C ALA A 138 -22.35 2.14 -3.46
N CYS A 139 -22.36 1.30 -2.43
CA CYS A 139 -22.89 -0.05 -2.57
C CYS A 139 -24.42 0.04 -2.63
N ALA A 140 -25.02 -0.57 -3.64
CA ALA A 140 -26.46 -0.77 -3.72
C ALA A 140 -26.90 -1.89 -2.76
#